data_AF-A0AAV7UP93-F1
#
_entry.id   AF-A0AAV7UP93-F1
#
_cell.length_a   1.000
_cell.length_b   1.000
_cell.length_c   1.000
_cell.angle_alpha   90.00
_cell.angle_beta   90.00
_cell.angle_gamma   90.00
#
_symmetry.space_group_name_H-M   'P 1'
#
loop_
_entity.id
_entity.type
_entity.pdbx_description
1 polymer ?
#
loop_
_entity_poly.entity_id
_entity_poly.type
_entity_poly.pdbx_seq_one_letter_code
_entity_poly.pdbx_strand_id
1 'polypeptide(L)'
;MSAGSRLIKSGKRLEFVVRLKPFNIHEKGFHGTIRYVDIDKNIQLQWIRHGHPFLTESMYNVKSLAYMPREIDKLVGGANYVIVVTIGHHFRPFPLTLFLRRVICVRKAVERLLARSPDSKVIVQTANIREHSTDIERLSDFHGYIHYYATKQIFRGLNIGFIDSWDMTIASASYFLHPVPSVIENQVHMFLTYIC
;
A
#
# COMPACT_ATOMS: atom_id res chain seq x y z
N MET A 1 -4.38 12.29 -16.22
CA MET A 1 -5.23 12.59 -15.04
C MET A 1 -5.55 11.27 -14.34
N SER A 2 -4.93 10.97 -13.20
CA SER A 2 -5.06 9.66 -12.55
C SER A 2 -6.45 9.46 -11.95
N ALA A 3 -6.99 8.25 -12.06
CA ALA A 3 -8.32 7.87 -11.61
C ALA A 3 -8.57 8.14 -10.10
N GLY A 4 -7.50 8.22 -9.29
CA GLY A 4 -7.57 8.61 -7.88
C GLY A 4 -8.01 10.05 -7.63
N SER A 5 -7.93 10.94 -8.64
CA SER A 5 -8.41 12.33 -8.53
C SER A 5 -9.87 12.53 -8.94
N ARG A 6 -10.54 11.51 -9.51
CA ARG A 6 -11.96 11.58 -9.91
C ARG A 6 -12.94 11.02 -8.88
N LEU A 7 -12.47 10.30 -7.86
CA LEU A 7 -13.30 9.81 -6.76
C LEU A 7 -13.83 10.92 -5.83
N ILE A 8 -13.34 12.16 -5.98
CA ILE A 8 -13.76 13.31 -5.15
C ILE A 8 -14.89 14.13 -5.82
N LYS A 9 -15.30 13.82 -7.07
CA LYS A 9 -16.22 14.67 -7.85
C LYS A 9 -17.65 14.14 -8.09
N SER A 10 -18.06 12.98 -7.55
CA SER A 10 -19.40 12.41 -7.86
C SER A 10 -20.41 12.35 -6.70
N GLY A 11 -20.15 12.94 -5.54
CA GLY A 11 -21.20 13.20 -4.54
C GLY A 11 -21.91 11.99 -3.94
N LYS A 12 -21.52 10.74 -4.24
CA LYS A 12 -22.00 9.54 -3.55
C LYS A 12 -21.04 9.20 -2.42
N ARG A 13 -21.43 9.70 -1.25
CA ARG A 13 -20.81 9.54 0.07
C ARG A 13 -20.76 8.05 0.42
N LEU A 14 -19.58 7.45 0.43
CA LEU A 14 -19.33 6.34 1.35
C LEU A 14 -19.29 6.99 2.74
N GLU A 15 -20.42 6.98 3.45
CA GLU A 15 -20.51 7.40 4.85
C GLU A 15 -19.79 6.40 5.76
N PHE A 16 -18.48 6.27 5.59
CA PHE A 16 -17.67 5.80 6.70
C PHE A 16 -17.71 6.89 7.76
N VAL A 17 -18.19 6.53 8.96
CA VAL A 17 -18.35 7.40 10.13
C VAL A 17 -16.98 7.77 10.71
N VAL A 18 -16.12 8.40 9.91
CA VAL A 18 -14.82 8.91 10.32
C VAL A 18 -14.67 10.32 9.77
N ARG A 19 -14.56 11.31 10.65
CA ARG A 19 -14.43 12.72 10.27
C ARG A 19 -12.96 13.05 10.04
N LEU A 20 -12.29 12.27 9.19
CA LEU A 20 -10.88 12.49 8.83
C LEU A 20 -10.72 13.84 8.12
N LYS A 21 -9.99 14.76 8.75
CA LYS A 21 -9.62 16.05 8.17
C LYS A 21 -8.17 16.01 7.69
N PRO A 22 -7.84 16.62 6.54
CA PRO A 22 -6.46 16.69 6.07
C PRO A 22 -5.61 17.47 7.08
N PHE A 23 -4.44 16.93 7.42
CA PHE A 23 -3.46 17.59 8.28
C PHE A 23 -2.27 18.02 7.43
N ASN A 24 -2.09 19.34 7.29
CA ASN A 24 -1.03 19.90 6.45
C ASN A 24 0.34 19.77 7.13
N ILE A 25 1.20 18.91 6.58
CA ILE A 25 2.59 18.73 7.02
C ILE A 25 3.59 19.54 6.19
N HIS A 26 3.10 20.44 5.33
CA HIS A 26 3.88 21.31 4.44
C HIS A 26 4.82 20.59 3.47
N GLU A 27 4.54 19.32 3.15
CA GLU A 27 5.27 18.59 2.12
C GLU A 27 4.81 19.02 0.72
N LYS A 28 5.77 19.23 -0.19
CA LYS A 28 5.53 19.66 -1.58
C LYS A 28 5.76 18.52 -2.56
N GLY A 29 4.99 18.49 -3.64
CA GLY A 29 5.17 17.58 -4.78
C GLY A 29 4.13 16.47 -4.85
N PHE A 30 4.01 15.86 -6.02
CA PHE A 30 3.12 14.73 -6.23
C PHE A 30 3.69 13.52 -5.46
N HIS A 31 2.83 12.75 -4.81
CA HIS A 31 3.21 11.64 -3.92
C HIS A 31 3.98 12.00 -2.63
N GLY A 32 3.79 13.21 -2.10
CA GLY A 32 4.27 13.52 -0.75
C GLY A 32 3.52 12.73 0.33
N THR A 33 4.06 12.69 1.55
CA THR A 33 3.36 12.09 2.69
C THR A 33 2.00 12.76 2.88
N ILE A 34 0.95 11.95 3.04
CA ILE A 34 -0.41 12.44 3.26
C ILE A 34 -0.80 12.06 4.68
N ARG A 35 -1.36 13.03 5.43
CA ARG A 35 -1.85 12.80 6.78
C ARG A 35 -3.29 13.30 6.92
N TYR A 36 -4.11 12.48 7.57
CA TYR A 36 -5.45 12.84 8.01
C TYR A 36 -5.60 12.54 9.50
N VAL A 37 -6.41 13.34 10.18
CA VAL A 37 -6.69 13.19 11.61
C VAL A 37 -8.19 13.30 11.89
N ASP A 38 -8.68 12.47 12.81
CA ASP A 38 -9.94 12.66 13.51
C ASP A 38 -9.59 12.90 14.98
N ILE A 39 -9.60 14.17 15.39
CA ILE A 39 -9.15 14.60 16.72
C ILE A 39 -10.11 14.04 17.79
N ASP A 40 -11.42 14.05 17.49
CA ASP A 40 -12.46 13.61 18.43
C ASP A 40 -12.31 12.12 18.76
N LYS A 41 -11.89 11.31 17.77
CA LYS A 41 -11.67 9.87 17.93
C LYS A 41 -10.21 9.49 18.19
N ASN A 42 -9.30 10.46 18.24
CA ASN A 42 -7.86 10.24 18.32
C ASN A 42 -7.32 9.26 17.25
N ILE A 43 -7.78 9.41 16.00
CA ILE A 43 -7.35 8.58 14.86
C ILE A 43 -6.42 9.39 13.98
N GLN A 44 -5.27 8.81 13.62
CA GLN A 44 -4.39 9.33 12.59
C GLN A 44 -4.24 8.32 11.46
N LEU A 45 -4.49 8.77 10.22
CA LEU A 45 -4.13 8.04 9.01
C LEU A 45 -2.93 8.72 8.38
N GLN A 46 -1.90 7.95 8.07
CA GLN A 46 -0.71 8.44 7.38
C GLN A 46 -0.35 7.51 6.22
N TRP A 47 -0.23 8.09 5.03
CA TRP A 47 0.30 7.42 3.87
C TRP A 47 1.70 7.93 3.59
N ILE A 48 2.67 7.02 3.51
CA ILE A 48 4.07 7.31 3.20
C ILE A 48 4.43 6.53 1.94
N ARG A 49 4.96 7.25 0.96
CA ARG A 49 5.49 6.65 -0.27
C ARG A 49 6.77 5.85 0.02
N HIS A 50 6.94 4.69 -0.60
CA HIS A 50 8.22 3.98 -0.55
C HIS A 50 9.31 4.69 -1.37
N GLY A 51 10.55 4.60 -0.90
CA GLY A 51 11.71 5.10 -1.63
C GLY A 51 12.06 4.28 -2.86
N HIS A 52 13.18 4.61 -3.51
CA HIS A 52 13.58 4.00 -4.78
C HIS A 52 13.69 2.46 -4.75
N PRO A 53 13.39 1.78 -5.89
CA PRO A 53 12.88 2.35 -7.14
C PRO A 53 11.44 2.85 -7.03
N PHE A 54 11.14 3.95 -7.70
CA PHE A 54 9.81 4.57 -7.74
C PHE A 54 9.63 5.22 -9.10
N LEU A 55 9.08 4.47 -10.06
CA LEU A 55 8.80 4.94 -11.41
C LEU A 55 7.47 5.68 -11.43
N THR A 56 7.51 6.97 -11.77
CA THR A 56 6.34 7.83 -11.93
C THR A 56 6.66 8.90 -12.98
N GLU A 57 5.64 9.38 -13.68
CA GLU A 57 5.75 10.51 -14.62
C GLU A 57 5.70 11.87 -13.88
N SER A 58 5.38 11.85 -12.59
CA SER A 58 5.17 13.08 -11.81
C SER A 58 6.40 13.49 -11.01
N MET A 59 6.65 14.80 -10.94
CA MET A 59 7.70 15.36 -10.11
C MET A 59 7.39 15.18 -8.61
N TYR A 60 8.39 14.76 -7.84
CA TYR A 60 8.29 14.56 -6.41
C TYR A 60 9.53 15.06 -5.67
N ASN A 61 9.38 15.33 -4.38
CA ASN A 61 10.50 15.74 -3.54
C ASN A 61 11.34 14.54 -3.13
N VAL A 62 12.66 14.59 -3.38
CA VAL A 62 13.59 13.53 -2.96
C VAL A 62 13.91 13.60 -1.46
N LYS A 63 13.68 14.75 -0.81
CA LYS A 63 13.88 14.89 0.65
C LYS A 63 12.88 14.07 1.47
N SER A 64 11.75 13.67 0.87
CA SER A 64 10.74 12.84 1.52
C SER A 64 10.82 11.36 1.15
N LEU A 65 11.98 10.90 0.65
CA LEU A 65 12.22 9.49 0.41
C LEU A 65 12.25 8.71 1.73
N ALA A 66 11.29 7.83 1.91
CA ALA A 66 11.17 6.98 3.08
C ALA A 66 11.56 5.53 2.75
N TYR A 67 12.43 4.93 3.55
CA TYR A 67 12.79 3.52 3.38
C TYR A 67 11.88 2.69 4.31
N MET A 68 10.97 1.90 3.73
CA MET A 68 9.90 1.23 4.48
C MET A 68 10.38 0.50 5.75
N PRO A 69 11.47 -0.30 5.73
CA PRO A 69 12.00 -0.90 6.96
C PRO A 69 12.32 0.12 8.06
N ARG A 70 12.93 1.25 7.73
CA ARG A 70 13.24 2.31 8.69
C ARG A 70 11.99 2.98 9.23
N GLU A 71 10.98 3.19 8.39
CA GLU A 71 9.71 3.75 8.88
C GLU A 71 8.99 2.79 9.82
N ILE A 72 8.99 1.49 9.51
CA ILE A 72 8.44 0.46 10.39
C ILE A 72 9.23 0.40 11.71
N ASP A 73 10.56 0.47 11.67
CA ASP A 73 11.40 0.43 12.87
C ASP A 73 11.22 1.64 13.80
N LYS A 74 10.81 2.80 13.27
CA LYS A 74 10.48 3.99 14.08
C LYS A 74 9.16 3.86 14.85
N LEU A 75 8.28 2.95 14.44
CA LEU A 75 6.99 2.76 15.10
C LEU A 75 7.19 2.03 16.41
N VAL A 76 6.55 2.55 17.46
CA VAL A 76 6.43 1.84 18.75
C VAL A 76 5.68 0.53 18.53
N GLY A 77 4.50 0.58 17.90
CA GLY A 77 3.60 -0.56 17.72
C GLY A 77 2.59 -0.69 18.85
N GLY A 78 1.83 -1.79 18.84
CA GLY A 78 0.82 -2.13 19.85
C GLY A 78 -0.60 -2.12 19.29
N ALA A 79 -1.59 -2.37 20.16
CA ALA A 79 -2.99 -2.57 19.77
C ALA A 79 -3.63 -1.40 19.01
N ASN A 80 -3.08 -0.19 19.13
CA ASN A 80 -3.57 1.02 18.45
C ASN A 80 -2.86 1.29 17.11
N TYR A 81 -1.95 0.42 16.67
CA TYR A 81 -1.22 0.57 15.42
C TYR A 81 -1.68 -0.44 14.38
N VAL A 82 -2.10 0.08 13.23
CA VAL A 82 -2.36 -0.69 12.02
C VAL A 82 -1.38 -0.26 10.94
N ILE A 83 -0.59 -1.20 10.43
CA ILE A 83 0.43 -0.98 9.42
C ILE A 83 0.02 -1.70 8.15
N VAL A 84 -0.22 -0.96 7.07
CA VAL A 84 -0.47 -1.52 5.74
C VAL A 84 0.79 -1.42 4.89
N VAL A 85 1.25 -2.56 4.40
CA VAL A 85 2.45 -2.68 3.56
C VAL A 85 2.02 -2.93 2.12
N THR A 86 2.29 -1.96 1.23
CA THR A 86 2.04 -2.06 -0.21
C THR A 86 3.38 -1.99 -0.97
N ILE A 87 3.70 -3.02 -1.75
CA ILE A 87 4.87 -3.03 -2.63
C ILE A 87 4.57 -3.85 -3.89
N GLY A 88 5.01 -3.39 -5.05
CA GLY A 88 4.86 -4.19 -6.27
C GLY A 88 5.10 -3.41 -7.54
N HIS A 89 4.10 -2.65 -8.00
CA HIS A 89 4.06 -2.14 -9.37
C HIS A 89 5.32 -1.38 -9.82
N HIS A 90 5.82 -0.46 -9.00
CA HIS A 90 7.03 0.31 -9.29
C HIS A 90 8.32 -0.51 -9.42
N PHE A 91 8.31 -1.78 -9.00
CA PHE A 91 9.46 -2.67 -9.07
C PHE A 91 9.44 -3.54 -10.33
N ARG A 92 8.33 -3.63 -11.08
CA ARG A 92 8.18 -4.54 -12.23
C ARG A 92 9.29 -4.36 -13.29
N PRO A 93 9.73 -3.15 -13.65
CA PRO A 93 10.80 -2.96 -14.65
C PRO A 93 12.21 -3.22 -14.13
N PHE A 94 12.39 -3.58 -12.86
CA PHE A 94 13.70 -3.73 -12.22
C PHE A 94 14.03 -5.21 -12.02
N PRO A 95 15.32 -5.57 -11.87
CA PRO A 95 15.70 -6.95 -11.60
C PRO A 95 14.96 -7.54 -10.40
N LEU A 96 14.43 -8.76 -10.55
CA LEU A 96 13.70 -9.48 -9.50
C LEU A 96 14.48 -9.53 -8.18
N THR A 97 15.80 -9.68 -8.24
CA THR A 97 16.68 -9.71 -7.06
C THR A 97 16.57 -8.44 -6.20
N LEU A 98 16.33 -7.28 -6.83
CA LEU A 98 16.10 -6.02 -6.12
C LEU A 98 14.75 -6.04 -5.39
N PHE A 99 13.69 -6.51 -6.05
CA PHE A 99 12.37 -6.69 -5.42
C PHE A 99 12.45 -7.64 -4.23
N LEU A 100 13.04 -8.83 -4.41
CA LEU A 100 13.20 -9.83 -3.35
C LEU A 100 13.94 -9.26 -2.15
N ARG A 101 15.09 -8.59 -2.37
CA ARG A 101 15.84 -7.92 -1.29
C ARG A 101 14.97 -6.91 -0.56
N ARG A 102 14.15 -6.12 -1.27
CA ARG A 102 13.28 -5.13 -0.65
C ARG A 102 12.23 -5.79 0.24
N VAL A 103 11.52 -6.79 -0.27
CA VAL A 103 10.47 -7.50 0.47
C VAL A 103 11.04 -8.21 1.69
N ILE A 104 12.21 -8.85 1.58
CA ILE A 104 12.91 -9.49 2.71
C ILE A 104 13.26 -8.47 3.79
N CYS A 105 13.78 -7.30 3.42
CA CYS A 105 14.09 -6.25 4.39
C CYS A 105 12.83 -5.74 5.11
N VAL A 106 11.70 -5.63 4.40
CA VAL A 106 10.42 -5.24 5.00
C VAL A 106 9.90 -6.33 5.93
N ARG A 107 9.95 -7.61 5.52
CA ARG A 107 9.60 -8.75 6.39
C ARG A 107 10.39 -8.72 7.70
N LYS A 108 11.71 -8.52 7.63
CA LYS A 108 12.57 -8.40 8.83
C LYS A 108 12.17 -7.25 9.75
N ALA A 109 11.73 -6.12 9.19
CA ALA A 109 11.25 -5.00 9.99
C ALA A 109 9.89 -5.30 10.65
N VAL A 110 9.01 -6.00 9.95
CA VAL A 110 7.74 -6.50 10.50
C VAL A 110 8.00 -7.51 11.62
N GLU A 111 8.94 -8.44 11.45
CA GLU A 111 9.35 -9.39 12.51
C GLU A 111 9.83 -8.64 13.75
N ARG A 112 10.70 -7.63 13.59
CA ARG A 112 11.13 -6.79 14.72
C ARG A 112 9.98 -6.02 15.36
N LEU A 113 9.00 -5.57 14.59
CA LEU A 113 7.81 -4.87 15.11
C LEU A 113 6.94 -5.81 15.93
N LEU A 114 6.64 -7.00 15.41
CA LEU A 114 5.83 -7.98 16.10
C LEU A 114 6.54 -8.58 17.31
N ALA A 115 7.88 -8.69 17.29
CA ALA A 115 8.66 -9.12 18.44
C ALA A 115 8.60 -8.11 19.60
N ARG A 116 8.65 -6.80 19.31
CA ARG A 116 8.59 -5.74 20.35
C ARG A 116 7.18 -5.34 20.74
N SER A 117 6.19 -5.57 19.87
CA SER A 117 4.79 -5.21 20.09
C SER A 117 3.87 -6.18 19.35
N PRO A 118 3.64 -7.38 19.93
CA PRO A 118 2.86 -8.46 19.31
C PRO A 118 1.42 -8.09 18.94
N ASP A 119 0.82 -7.13 19.64
CA ASP A 119 -0.55 -6.66 19.39
C ASP A 119 -0.68 -5.73 18.17
N SER A 120 0.43 -5.36 17.52
CA SER A 120 0.40 -4.55 16.30
C SER A 120 -0.30 -5.30 15.19
N LYS A 121 -1.23 -4.64 14.48
CA LYS A 121 -1.86 -5.21 13.29
C LYS A 121 -1.03 -4.86 12.07
N VAL A 122 -0.52 -5.87 11.36
CA VAL A 122 0.19 -5.68 10.09
C VAL A 122 -0.60 -6.37 8.98
N ILE A 123 -0.84 -5.65 7.89
CA ILE A 123 -1.57 -6.13 6.72
C ILE A 123 -0.69 -5.92 5.49
N VAL A 124 -0.48 -6.97 4.71
CA VAL A 124 0.21 -6.87 3.42
C VAL A 124 -0.85 -6.82 2.32
N GLN A 125 -0.82 -5.77 1.51
CA GLN A 125 -1.67 -5.65 0.34
C GLN A 125 -0.85 -5.98 -0.90
N THR A 126 -1.29 -6.99 -1.66
CA THR A 126 -0.63 -7.37 -2.93
C THR A 126 -0.88 -6.32 -4.02
N ALA A 127 -0.09 -6.32 -5.09
CA ALA A 127 -0.33 -5.43 -6.21
C ALA A 127 -1.58 -5.86 -7.00
N ASN A 128 -2.31 -4.90 -7.55
CA ASN A 128 -3.35 -5.17 -8.55
C ASN A 128 -2.72 -5.77 -9.83
N ILE A 129 -3.54 -6.49 -10.60
CA ILE A 129 -3.26 -6.75 -12.01
C ILE A 129 -3.31 -5.43 -12.81
N ARG A 130 -2.97 -5.46 -14.09
CA ARG A 130 -2.97 -4.25 -14.91
C ARG A 130 -3.41 -4.49 -16.35
N GLU A 131 -3.43 -3.40 -17.11
CA GLU A 131 -3.77 -3.39 -18.53
C GLU A 131 -2.70 -4.14 -19.36
N HIS A 132 -3.16 -4.94 -20.32
CA HIS A 132 -2.29 -5.65 -21.27
C HIS A 132 -1.80 -4.78 -22.44
N SER A 133 -2.15 -3.50 -22.50
CA SER A 133 -1.82 -2.60 -23.63
C SER A 133 -0.66 -1.65 -23.35
N THR A 134 -0.21 -1.53 -22.09
CA THR A 134 0.76 -0.50 -21.68
C THR A 134 2.10 -1.12 -21.30
N ASP A 135 3.15 -0.82 -22.08
CA ASP A 135 4.55 -1.21 -21.83
C ASP A 135 4.70 -2.71 -21.50
N ILE A 136 4.07 -3.55 -22.32
CA ILE A 136 3.81 -4.97 -22.05
C ILE A 136 5.07 -5.70 -21.58
N GLU A 137 6.21 -5.46 -22.23
CA GLU A 137 7.48 -6.10 -21.90
C GLU A 137 7.95 -5.82 -20.47
N ARG A 138 7.98 -4.55 -20.03
CA ARG A 138 8.57 -4.18 -18.74
C ARG A 138 7.60 -4.25 -17.58
N LEU A 139 6.31 -4.25 -17.88
CA LEU A 139 5.28 -3.84 -16.94
C LEU A 139 4.16 -4.88 -16.81
N SER A 140 4.09 -5.89 -17.67
CA SER A 140 3.06 -6.94 -17.67
C SER A 140 2.88 -7.70 -16.37
N ASP A 141 1.74 -8.39 -16.28
CA ASP A 141 1.41 -9.28 -15.18
C ASP A 141 2.24 -10.56 -15.15
N PHE A 142 3.06 -10.86 -16.17
CA PHE A 142 4.09 -11.90 -16.07
C PHE A 142 5.06 -11.60 -14.92
N HIS A 143 5.64 -10.38 -14.90
CA HIS A 143 6.48 -9.92 -13.80
C HIS A 143 5.69 -9.71 -12.51
N GLY A 144 4.46 -9.19 -12.65
CA GLY A 144 3.54 -8.98 -11.53
C GLY A 144 3.24 -10.26 -10.75
N TYR A 145 3.03 -11.38 -11.44
CA TYR A 145 2.69 -12.66 -10.85
C TYR A 145 3.86 -13.24 -10.04
N ILE A 146 5.09 -13.11 -10.55
CA ILE A 146 6.30 -13.51 -9.82
C ILE A 146 6.43 -12.70 -8.52
N HIS A 147 6.20 -11.38 -8.58
CA HIS A 147 6.23 -10.51 -7.40
C HIS A 147 5.12 -10.85 -6.39
N TYR A 148 3.90 -11.12 -6.88
CA TYR A 148 2.76 -11.57 -6.08
C TYR A 148 3.12 -12.86 -5.31
N TYR A 149 3.58 -13.90 -6.02
CA TYR A 149 3.94 -15.17 -5.40
C TYR A 149 5.09 -15.01 -4.41
N ALA A 150 6.16 -14.29 -4.79
CA ALA A 150 7.30 -14.04 -3.92
C ALA A 150 6.88 -13.30 -2.64
N THR A 151 5.98 -12.32 -2.72
CA THR A 151 5.50 -11.59 -1.53
C THR A 151 4.78 -12.54 -0.57
N LYS A 152 3.85 -13.38 -1.07
CA LYS A 152 3.12 -14.34 -0.22
C LYS A 152 4.06 -15.35 0.43
N GLN A 153 5.04 -15.87 -0.32
CA GLN A 153 6.04 -16.79 0.25
C GLN A 153 6.94 -16.10 1.27
N ILE A 154 7.46 -14.91 0.96
CA ILE A 154 8.36 -14.19 1.85
C ILE A 154 7.65 -13.82 3.14
N PHE A 155 6.37 -13.48 3.14
CA PHE A 155 5.65 -13.13 4.36
C PHE A 155 4.97 -14.31 5.07
N ARG A 156 5.08 -15.53 4.52
CA ARG A 156 4.49 -16.75 5.10
C ARG A 156 4.98 -16.96 6.54
N GLY A 157 4.07 -17.46 7.39
CA GLY A 157 4.37 -17.82 8.78
C GLY A 157 4.42 -16.64 9.76
N LEU A 158 4.18 -15.41 9.32
CA LEU A 158 3.95 -14.28 10.23
C LEU A 158 2.47 -14.14 10.58
N ASN A 159 2.19 -13.69 11.80
CA ASN A 159 0.84 -13.33 12.24
C ASN A 159 0.44 -11.97 11.65
N ILE A 160 0.03 -11.97 10.37
CA ILE A 160 -0.34 -10.78 9.61
C ILE A 160 -1.59 -11.04 8.75
N GLY A 161 -2.28 -9.97 8.36
CA GLY A 161 -3.37 -10.02 7.38
C GLY A 161 -2.86 -9.90 5.93
N PHE A 162 -3.67 -10.37 4.98
CA PHE A 162 -3.41 -10.19 3.54
C PHE A 162 -4.66 -9.65 2.84
N ILE A 163 -4.53 -8.48 2.22
CA ILE A 163 -5.51 -8.01 1.24
C ILE A 163 -5.01 -8.46 -0.12
N ASP A 164 -5.56 -9.57 -0.62
CA ASP A 164 -5.14 -10.17 -1.89
C ASP A 164 -5.72 -9.40 -3.09
N SER A 165 -5.21 -8.18 -3.30
CA SER A 165 -5.68 -7.30 -4.37
C SER A 165 -5.45 -7.88 -5.76
N TRP A 166 -4.42 -8.73 -5.92
CA TRP A 166 -4.20 -9.50 -7.14
C TRP A 166 -5.41 -10.39 -7.45
N ASP A 167 -5.78 -11.25 -6.51
CA ASP A 167 -6.92 -12.17 -6.67
C ASP A 167 -8.25 -11.42 -6.82
N MET A 168 -8.46 -10.37 -6.01
CA MET A 168 -9.65 -9.53 -6.08
C MET A 168 -9.81 -8.82 -7.42
N THR A 169 -8.72 -8.34 -8.03
CA THR A 169 -8.78 -7.67 -9.34
C THR A 169 -8.97 -8.66 -10.49
N ILE A 170 -8.47 -9.89 -10.39
CA ILE A 170 -8.78 -10.98 -11.33
C ILE A 170 -10.26 -11.36 -11.24
N ALA A 171 -10.75 -11.64 -10.03
CA ALA A 171 -12.13 -12.09 -9.79
C ALA A 171 -13.18 -11.07 -10.23
N SER A 172 -12.83 -9.78 -10.21
CA SER A 172 -13.70 -8.68 -10.65
C SER A 172 -13.49 -8.26 -12.11
N ALA A 173 -12.65 -8.96 -12.88
CA ALA A 173 -12.28 -8.60 -14.24
C ALA A 173 -11.79 -7.14 -14.37
N SER A 174 -11.13 -6.63 -13.32
CA SER A 174 -10.61 -5.27 -13.26
C SER A 174 -9.18 -5.22 -13.80
N TYR A 175 -9.03 -5.33 -15.12
CA TYR A 175 -7.74 -5.32 -15.83
C TYR A 175 -7.09 -3.94 -15.95
N PHE A 176 -7.22 -3.09 -14.93
CA PHE A 176 -6.62 -1.78 -14.86
C PHE A 176 -5.80 -1.63 -13.58
N LEU A 177 -4.61 -1.03 -13.69
CA LEU A 177 -3.72 -0.79 -12.56
C LEU A 177 -4.43 -0.03 -11.44
N HIS A 178 -5.22 0.96 -11.85
CA HIS A 178 -6.12 1.70 -10.98
C HIS A 178 -7.51 1.05 -11.06
N PRO A 179 -7.87 0.21 -10.07
CA PRO A 179 -9.10 -0.55 -10.13
C PRO A 179 -10.32 0.36 -9.99
N VAL A 180 -11.47 -0.15 -10.42
CA VAL A 180 -12.74 0.55 -10.32
C VAL A 180 -13.17 0.75 -8.85
N PRO A 181 -14.01 1.74 -8.54
CA PRO A 181 -14.38 2.08 -7.17
C PRO A 181 -14.93 0.90 -6.34
N SER A 182 -15.71 0.00 -6.94
CA SER A 182 -16.27 -1.18 -6.25
C SER A 182 -15.19 -2.15 -5.76
N VAL A 183 -14.08 -2.29 -6.50
CA VAL A 183 -12.95 -3.12 -6.08
C VAL A 183 -12.19 -2.46 -4.95
N ILE A 184 -12.03 -1.13 -4.99
CA ILE A 184 -11.43 -0.35 -3.89
C ILE A 184 -12.27 -0.50 -2.63
N GLU A 185 -13.59 -0.39 -2.74
CA GLU A 185 -14.53 -0.60 -1.63
C GLU A 185 -14.37 -2.00 -1.01
N ASN A 186 -14.29 -3.05 -1.84
CA ASN A 186 -14.04 -4.40 -1.36
C ASN A 186 -12.68 -4.53 -0.65
N GLN A 187 -11.63 -3.89 -1.17
CA GLN A 187 -10.30 -3.87 -0.53
C GLN A 187 -10.36 -3.17 0.84
N VAL A 188 -11.14 -2.09 0.95
CA VAL A 188 -11.39 -1.38 2.22
C VAL A 188 -12.21 -2.24 3.19
N HIS A 189 -13.24 -2.94 2.73
CA HIS A 189 -14.00 -3.86 3.58
C HIS A 189 -13.11 -4.99 4.13
N MET A 190 -12.27 -5.58 3.28
CA MET A 190 -11.28 -6.58 3.74
C MET A 190 -10.29 -6.01 4.75
N PHE A 191 -9.82 -4.78 4.54
CA PHE A 191 -8.99 -4.07 5.51
C PHE A 191 -9.70 -3.93 6.86
N LEU A 192 -10.96 -3.49 6.87
CA LEU A 192 -11.74 -3.31 8.10
C LEU A 192 -11.95 -4.63 8.85
N THR A 193 -12.19 -5.74 8.14
CA THR A 193 -12.30 -7.08 8.72
C THR A 193 -11.03 -7.52 9.47
N TYR A 194 -9.85 -7.03 9.11
CA TYR A 194 -8.61 -7.36 9.82
C TYR A 194 -8.40 -6.56 11.11
N ILE A 195 -9.07 -5.42 11.27
CA ILE A 195 -8.84 -4.49 12.37
C ILE A 195 -10.02 -4.33 13.33
N CYS A 196 -11.22 -4.78 12.94
CA CYS A 196 -12.42 -4.85 13.75
C CYS A 196 -12.68 -6.29 14.20
#